data_AF-A0A378FYF8-F1
#
_entry.id   AF-A0A378FYF8-F1
#
_cell.length_a   1.000
_cell.length_b   1.000
_cell.length_c   1.000
_cell.angle_alpha   90.00
_cell.angle_beta   90.00
_cell.angle_gamma   90.00
#
_symmetry.space_group_name_H-M   'P 1'
#
loop_
_entity.id
_entity.type
_entity.pdbx_description
1 polymer ?
#
loop_
_entity_poly.entity_id
_entity_poly.type
_entity_poly.pdbx_seq_one_letter_code
_entity_poly.pdbx_strand_id
1 'polypeptide(L)'
;MVNDNDLRNDLAWLSDRGVIHLSLSTWPLSQEEIARALKKAKPSYSSEQVVLARINQRLSALKADFRVTGYTSTDQPGTPQGFGQTQPADNSLGLAFNNSGEWWDVHLQGNVEGGDGSATARASTLTAPTCGEFWNQWLSFGQVPQWWGPGYEGSLIRGDAMRPMTGFLMQRAEQAAPETWWLRWVGHAVPDLRQPNESVHRCATY
;
A
#
# COMPACT_ATOMS: atom_id res chain seq x y z
N MET A 1 1.07 2.65 1.22
CA MET A 1 -0.20 1.95 1.21
C MET A 1 0.01 0.46 1.28
N VAL A 2 -0.80 -0.19 2.10
CA VAL A 2 -1.02 -1.63 2.20
C VAL A 2 -1.70 -2.14 0.93
N ASN A 3 -1.90 -3.44 0.90
CA ASN A 3 -2.33 -4.15 -0.29
C ASN A 3 -3.78 -3.82 -0.66
N ASP A 4 -3.98 -2.94 -1.64
CA ASP A 4 -5.29 -2.64 -2.23
C ASP A 4 -5.31 -3.10 -3.70
N ASN A 5 -6.17 -4.07 -4.00
CA ASN A 5 -6.24 -4.70 -5.32
C ASN A 5 -6.65 -3.71 -6.42
N ASP A 6 -7.65 -2.87 -6.15
CA ASP A 6 -8.16 -1.91 -7.13
C ASP A 6 -7.08 -0.89 -7.50
N LEU A 7 -6.42 -0.33 -6.48
CA LEU A 7 -5.31 0.61 -6.65
C LEU A 7 -4.15 -0.03 -7.40
N ARG A 8 -3.78 -1.28 -7.06
CA ARG A 8 -2.70 -2.00 -7.75
C ARG A 8 -3.03 -2.19 -9.23
N ASN A 9 -4.25 -2.60 -9.56
CA ASN A 9 -4.66 -2.85 -10.93
C ASN A 9 -4.70 -1.57 -11.77
N ASP A 10 -5.23 -0.47 -11.22
CA ASP A 10 -5.26 0.83 -11.90
C ASP A 10 -3.82 1.38 -12.12
N LEU A 11 -2.93 1.24 -11.13
CA LEU A 11 -1.53 1.62 -11.27
C LEU A 11 -0.79 0.74 -12.29
N ALA A 12 -1.04 -0.57 -12.29
CA ALA A 12 -0.44 -1.49 -13.26
C ALA A 12 -0.87 -1.14 -14.68
N TRP A 13 -2.15 -0.87 -14.88
CA TRP A 13 -2.69 -0.46 -16.16
C TRP A 13 -2.05 0.82 -16.71
N LEU A 14 -1.78 1.81 -15.85
CA LEU A 14 -1.07 3.02 -16.25
C LEU A 14 0.43 2.77 -16.50
N SER A 15 1.05 1.89 -15.71
CA SER A 15 2.48 1.55 -15.84
C SER A 15 2.75 0.79 -17.14
N ASP A 16 1.92 -0.20 -17.46
CA ASP A 16 2.02 -1.03 -18.67
C ASP A 16 1.84 -0.21 -19.96
N ARG A 17 1.09 0.89 -19.88
CA ARG A 17 0.91 1.84 -20.99
C ARG A 17 2.01 2.90 -21.08
N GLY A 18 2.97 2.88 -20.16
CA GLY A 18 4.05 3.87 -20.10
C GLY A 18 3.59 5.27 -19.69
N VAL A 19 2.38 5.42 -19.14
CA VAL A 19 1.86 6.71 -18.65
C VAL A 19 2.55 7.09 -17.35
N ILE A 20 2.87 6.10 -16.52
CA ILE A 20 3.67 6.26 -15.29
C ILE A 20 4.81 5.25 -15.26
N HIS A 21 5.87 5.55 -14.52
CA HIS A 21 6.95 4.60 -14.23
C HIS A 21 7.00 4.35 -12.73
N LEU A 22 6.48 3.20 -12.31
CA LEU A 22 6.38 2.82 -10.90
C LEU A 22 6.60 1.31 -10.75
N SER A 23 7.42 0.91 -9.77
CA SER A 23 7.59 -0.51 -9.43
C SER A 23 6.44 -1.00 -8.56
N LEU A 24 5.65 -1.95 -9.06
CA LEU A 24 4.49 -2.53 -8.36
C LEU A 24 4.76 -3.91 -7.77
N SER A 25 6.01 -4.36 -7.83
CA SER A 25 6.43 -5.68 -7.35
C SER A 25 6.69 -5.74 -5.84
N THR A 26 6.72 -4.59 -5.16
CA THR A 26 7.09 -4.50 -3.75
C THR A 26 6.08 -3.65 -3.00
N TRP A 27 5.28 -4.29 -2.15
CA TRP A 27 4.36 -3.63 -1.23
C TRP A 27 4.83 -3.80 0.22
N PRO A 28 4.57 -2.82 1.10
CA PRO A 28 3.72 -1.65 0.90
C PRO A 28 4.45 -0.52 0.14
N LEU A 29 3.70 0.26 -0.64
CA LEU A 29 4.26 1.26 -1.57
C LEU A 29 4.07 2.68 -1.02
N SER A 30 5.12 3.52 -1.05
CA SER A 30 5.05 4.87 -0.47
C SER A 30 4.12 5.78 -1.27
N GLN A 31 3.44 6.66 -0.55
CA GLN A 31 2.42 7.53 -1.13
C GLN A 31 3.02 8.57 -2.08
N GLU A 32 4.19 9.09 -1.72
CA GLU A 32 4.89 10.11 -2.47
C GLU A 32 5.42 9.55 -3.77
N GLU A 33 5.80 8.27 -3.81
CA GLU A 33 6.19 7.62 -5.05
C GLU A 33 5.00 7.53 -6.01
N ILE A 34 3.79 7.23 -5.51
CA ILE A 34 2.56 7.29 -6.31
C ILE A 34 2.29 8.73 -6.75
N ALA A 35 2.31 9.70 -5.84
CA ALA A 35 2.04 11.09 -6.16
C ALA A 35 3.06 11.66 -7.17
N ARG A 36 4.33 11.28 -7.05
CA ARG A 36 5.43 11.64 -7.95
C ARG A 36 5.21 11.04 -9.33
N ALA A 37 4.87 9.76 -9.40
CA ALA A 37 4.55 9.07 -10.65
C ALA A 37 3.32 9.69 -11.33
N LEU A 38 2.26 9.98 -10.58
CA LEU A 38 1.04 10.64 -11.06
C LEU A 38 1.29 12.07 -11.54
N LYS A 39 2.14 12.86 -10.86
CA LYS A 39 2.51 14.21 -11.29
C LYS A 39 3.28 14.22 -12.61
N LYS A 40 4.05 13.18 -12.88
CA LYS A 40 4.80 13.01 -14.14
C LYS A 40 3.97 12.35 -15.25
N ALA A 41 2.74 11.92 -14.95
CA ALA A 41 1.87 11.27 -15.90
C ALA A 41 1.51 12.23 -17.06
N LYS A 42 1.64 11.74 -18.30
CA LYS A 42 1.24 12.46 -19.51
C LYS A 42 0.07 11.75 -20.17
N PRO A 43 -1.16 11.92 -19.68
CA PRO A 43 -2.32 11.26 -20.28
C PRO A 43 -2.57 11.82 -21.69
N SER A 44 -2.60 10.93 -22.67
CA SER A 44 -2.92 11.24 -24.07
C SER A 44 -4.36 10.89 -24.42
N TYR A 45 -4.98 9.98 -23.68
CA TYR A 45 -6.34 9.50 -23.93
C TYR A 45 -7.30 9.80 -22.77
N SER A 46 -8.59 9.97 -23.08
CA SER A 46 -9.64 10.19 -22.06
C SER A 46 -9.73 9.05 -21.05
N SER A 47 -9.52 7.81 -21.48
CA SER A 47 -9.47 6.63 -20.61
C SER A 47 -8.40 6.73 -19.51
N GLU A 48 -7.25 7.34 -19.79
CA GLU A 48 -6.17 7.50 -18.82
C GLU A 48 -6.51 8.55 -17.77
N GLN A 49 -7.18 9.63 -18.17
CA GLN A 49 -7.66 10.65 -17.24
C GLN A 49 -8.68 10.10 -16.24
N VAL A 50 -9.56 9.20 -16.71
CA VAL A 50 -10.54 8.52 -15.83
C VAL A 50 -9.83 7.64 -14.81
N VAL A 51 -8.82 6.87 -15.22
CA VAL A 51 -8.04 6.01 -14.30
C VAL A 51 -7.26 6.87 -13.29
N LEU A 52 -6.63 7.95 -13.73
CA LEU A 52 -5.94 8.89 -12.83
C LEU A 52 -6.88 9.50 -11.79
N ALA A 53 -8.08 9.92 -12.20
CA ALA A 53 -9.10 10.43 -11.29
C ALA A 53 -9.55 9.38 -10.28
N ARG A 54 -9.75 8.13 -10.73
CA ARG A 54 -10.11 6.99 -9.87
C ARG A 54 -9.03 6.69 -8.84
N ILE A 55 -7.75 6.69 -9.25
CA ILE A 55 -6.63 6.52 -8.33
C ILE A 55 -6.66 7.62 -7.26
N ASN A 56 -6.74 8.89 -7.64
CA ASN A 56 -6.79 9.99 -6.67
C ASN A 56 -7.98 9.87 -5.71
N GLN A 57 -9.14 9.49 -6.20
CA GLN A 57 -10.31 9.25 -5.36
C GLN A 57 -10.10 8.09 -4.39
N ARG A 58 -9.52 6.98 -4.86
CA ARG A 58 -9.22 5.81 -4.02
C ARG A 58 -8.17 6.16 -2.96
N LEU A 59 -7.12 6.89 -3.33
CA LEU A 59 -6.10 7.40 -2.42
C LEU A 59 -6.72 8.24 -1.31
N SER A 60 -7.64 9.15 -1.64
CA SER A 60 -8.35 9.95 -0.64
C SER A 60 -9.24 9.09 0.27
N ALA A 61 -9.90 8.06 -0.27
CA ALA A 61 -10.71 7.14 0.53
C ALA A 61 -9.87 6.26 1.47
N LEU A 62 -8.69 5.81 1.03
CA LEU A 62 -7.75 5.03 1.84
C LEU A 62 -7.16 5.86 2.98
N LYS A 63 -6.97 7.17 2.76
CA LYS A 63 -6.40 8.12 3.74
C LYS A 63 -7.40 8.83 4.63
N ALA A 64 -8.70 8.60 4.45
CA ALA A 64 -9.70 9.28 5.26
C ALA A 64 -9.37 9.09 6.75
N ASP A 65 -9.42 10.18 7.54
CA ASP A 65 -9.09 10.16 8.97
C ASP A 65 -9.83 9.06 9.73
N PHE A 66 -11.03 8.74 9.25
CA PHE A 66 -11.84 7.62 9.69
C PHE A 66 -12.35 6.83 8.50
N ARG A 67 -12.20 5.51 8.57
CA ARG A 67 -12.64 4.57 7.54
C ARG A 67 -13.35 3.38 8.18
N VAL A 68 -14.48 3.00 7.59
CA VAL A 68 -15.21 1.78 7.94
C VAL A 68 -15.10 0.81 6.78
N THR A 69 -14.79 -0.43 7.09
CA THR A 69 -14.70 -1.53 6.13
C THR A 69 -15.58 -2.67 6.61
N GLY A 70 -16.28 -3.33 5.70
CA GLY A 70 -17.13 -4.46 6.02
C GLY A 70 -17.00 -5.50 4.93
N TYR A 71 -16.91 -6.76 5.33
CA TYR A 71 -16.92 -7.91 4.46
C TYR A 71 -17.93 -8.92 4.99
N THR A 72 -18.69 -9.52 4.10
CA THR A 72 -19.60 -10.61 4.40
C THR A 72 -19.57 -11.57 3.22
N SER A 73 -19.44 -12.85 3.54
CA SER A 73 -19.50 -13.95 2.59
C SER A 73 -20.37 -15.05 3.20
N THR A 74 -20.98 -15.85 2.33
CA THR A 74 -21.75 -17.02 2.76
C THR A 74 -20.84 -18.18 3.17
N ASP A 75 -19.65 -18.26 2.60
CA ASP A 75 -18.65 -19.29 2.90
C ASP A 75 -17.26 -18.83 2.43
N GLN A 76 -16.22 -19.48 2.92
CA GLN A 76 -14.84 -19.20 2.54
C GLN A 76 -14.57 -19.75 1.12
N PRO A 77 -14.01 -18.95 0.19
CA PRO A 77 -13.76 -19.42 -1.17
C PRO A 77 -12.83 -20.64 -1.19
N GLY A 78 -13.23 -21.71 -1.90
CA GLY A 78 -12.40 -22.91 -2.08
C GLY A 78 -11.16 -22.72 -2.97
N THR A 79 -11.06 -21.58 -3.66
CA THR A 79 -9.89 -21.21 -4.46
C THR A 79 -8.99 -20.23 -3.70
N PRO A 80 -7.65 -20.36 -3.82
CA PRO A 80 -6.71 -19.38 -3.28
C PRO A 80 -7.06 -17.97 -3.74
N GLN A 81 -7.07 -17.01 -2.80
CA GLN A 81 -7.35 -15.61 -3.09
C GLN A 81 -6.07 -14.87 -3.47
N GLY A 82 -6.23 -13.90 -4.38
CA GLY A 82 -5.12 -13.06 -4.85
C GLY A 82 -4.73 -11.94 -3.89
N PHE A 83 -3.87 -11.05 -4.39
CA PHE A 83 -3.38 -9.86 -3.69
C PHE A 83 -4.50 -9.01 -3.05
N GLY A 84 -4.43 -8.76 -1.74
CA GLY A 84 -5.38 -7.90 -1.03
C GLY A 84 -6.82 -8.43 -0.94
N GLN A 85 -7.04 -9.70 -1.31
CA GLN A 85 -8.39 -10.31 -1.35
C GLN A 85 -8.58 -11.41 -0.30
N THR A 86 -7.52 -11.82 0.40
CA THR A 86 -7.62 -12.85 1.44
C THR A 86 -8.29 -12.28 2.69
N GLN A 87 -9.45 -12.81 3.06
CA GLN A 87 -10.17 -12.42 4.27
C GLN A 87 -10.00 -13.47 5.37
N PRO A 88 -9.71 -13.05 6.62
CA PRO A 88 -9.48 -13.98 7.72
C PRO A 88 -10.76 -14.63 8.28
N ALA A 89 -11.94 -14.11 7.93
CA ALA A 89 -13.25 -14.57 8.41
C ALA A 89 -14.35 -14.31 7.39
N ASP A 90 -15.45 -15.07 7.46
CA ASP A 90 -16.61 -14.95 6.55
C ASP A 90 -17.32 -13.61 6.71
N ASN A 91 -17.43 -13.13 7.96
CA ASN A 91 -17.89 -11.79 8.25
C ASN A 91 -16.81 -11.01 9.00
N SER A 92 -16.46 -9.83 8.51
CA SER A 92 -15.55 -8.93 9.18
C SER A 92 -16.06 -7.49 9.13
N LEU A 93 -15.88 -6.77 10.23
CA LEU A 93 -16.16 -5.35 10.34
C LEU A 93 -14.92 -4.66 10.89
N GLY A 94 -14.28 -3.83 10.07
CA GLY A 94 -13.09 -3.09 10.42
C GLY A 94 -13.36 -1.60 10.57
N LEU A 95 -12.83 -1.01 11.64
CA LEU A 95 -12.77 0.42 11.85
C LEU A 95 -11.31 0.84 11.81
N ALA A 96 -10.97 1.79 10.94
CA ALA A 96 -9.64 2.34 10.83
C ALA A 96 -9.65 3.84 11.10
N PHE A 97 -8.65 4.30 11.85
CA PHE A 97 -8.33 5.70 12.08
C PHE A 97 -6.94 5.97 11.53
N ASN A 98 -6.84 6.99 10.71
CA ASN A 98 -5.61 7.39 10.06
C ASN A 98 -5.16 8.73 10.60
N ASN A 99 -3.87 8.85 10.90
CA ASN A 99 -3.27 10.14 11.15
C ASN A 99 -1.83 10.15 10.63
N SER A 100 -1.53 11.08 9.72
CA SER A 100 -0.17 11.30 9.20
C SER A 100 0.28 12.72 9.49
N GLY A 101 1.54 12.85 9.92
CA GLY A 101 2.27 14.11 9.94
C GLY A 101 3.39 14.17 8.90
N GLU A 102 4.31 15.10 9.11
CA GLU A 102 5.44 15.32 8.19
C GLU A 102 6.51 14.22 8.24
N TRP A 103 6.75 13.67 9.42
CA TRP A 103 7.80 12.69 9.69
C TRP A 103 7.26 11.42 10.35
N TRP A 104 5.93 11.35 10.53
CA TRP A 104 5.27 10.26 11.25
C TRP A 104 3.99 9.85 10.55
N ASP A 105 3.66 8.58 10.70
CA ASP A 105 2.42 8.02 10.19
C ASP A 105 1.86 7.00 11.19
N VAL A 106 0.58 7.11 11.55
CA VAL A 106 -0.13 6.21 12.44
C VAL A 106 -1.41 5.73 11.74
N HIS A 107 -1.51 4.43 11.59
CA HIS A 107 -2.73 3.75 11.18
C HIS A 107 -3.21 2.89 12.34
N LEU A 108 -4.41 3.14 12.84
CA LEU A 108 -5.04 2.36 13.90
C LEU A 108 -6.24 1.64 13.32
N GLN A 109 -6.17 0.32 13.18
CA GLN A 109 -7.26 -0.51 12.68
C GLN A 109 -7.72 -1.51 13.73
N GLY A 110 -9.02 -1.52 14.01
CA GLY A 110 -9.69 -2.49 14.85
C GLY A 110 -10.67 -3.31 14.01
N ASN A 111 -10.47 -4.62 13.96
CA ASN A 111 -11.35 -5.55 13.23
C ASN A 111 -12.14 -6.42 14.20
N VAL A 112 -13.44 -6.57 13.93
CA VAL A 112 -14.35 -7.51 14.59
C VAL A 112 -14.72 -8.58 13.58
N GLU A 113 -14.39 -9.82 13.89
CA GLU A 113 -14.60 -10.97 13.01
C GLU A 113 -15.74 -11.84 13.55
N GLY A 114 -16.52 -12.48 12.66
CA GLY A 114 -17.57 -13.43 13.01
C GLY A 114 -17.74 -14.52 11.94
N GLY A 115 -17.89 -15.77 12.36
CA GLY A 115 -18.10 -16.92 11.47
C GLY A 115 -18.70 -18.10 12.21
N ASP A 116 -19.60 -18.83 11.53
CA ASP A 116 -20.29 -19.99 12.10
C ASP A 116 -19.35 -21.21 12.11
N GLY A 117 -18.99 -21.64 13.32
CA GLY A 117 -18.11 -22.81 13.54
C GLY A 117 -17.38 -22.80 14.88
N SER A 118 -17.45 -21.72 15.66
CA SER A 118 -16.95 -21.69 17.04
C SER A 118 -17.76 -20.70 17.87
N ALA A 119 -18.37 -21.18 18.96
CA ALA A 119 -19.32 -20.45 19.81
C ALA A 119 -18.76 -19.20 20.54
N THR A 120 -17.54 -18.75 20.20
CA THR A 120 -16.89 -17.59 20.82
C THR A 120 -15.88 -16.90 19.88
N ALA A 121 -16.25 -16.56 18.65
CA ALA A 121 -15.38 -15.74 17.80
C ALA A 121 -15.77 -14.25 17.92
N ARG A 122 -15.36 -13.61 19.02
CA ARG A 122 -15.15 -12.15 19.06
C ARG A 122 -13.65 -11.91 19.16
N ALA A 123 -12.92 -12.25 18.11
CA ALA A 123 -11.53 -11.85 17.99
C ALA A 123 -11.51 -10.38 17.56
N SER A 124 -11.27 -9.48 18.51
CA SER A 124 -10.97 -8.08 18.22
C SER A 124 -9.49 -7.96 17.91
N THR A 125 -9.13 -7.85 16.63
CA THR A 125 -7.75 -7.60 16.22
C THR A 125 -7.52 -6.10 16.18
N LEU A 126 -6.65 -5.58 17.05
CA LEU A 126 -6.21 -4.18 17.02
C LEU A 126 -4.79 -4.12 16.47
N THR A 127 -4.63 -3.42 15.35
CA THR A 127 -3.34 -3.16 14.72
C THR A 127 -3.08 -1.67 14.74
N ALA A 128 -1.91 -1.28 15.25
CA ALA A 128 -1.49 0.10 15.29
C ALA A 128 -0.15 0.28 14.58
N PRO A 129 -0.04 0.00 13.26
CA PRO A 129 1.22 0.26 12.58
C PRO A 129 1.55 1.75 12.62
N THR A 130 2.76 2.05 13.09
CA THR A 130 3.31 3.39 13.15
C THR A 130 4.60 3.45 12.36
N CYS A 131 4.89 4.60 11.77
CA CYS A 131 6.16 4.85 11.12
C CYS A 131 6.78 6.17 11.56
N GLY A 132 8.12 6.22 11.56
CA GLY A 132 8.91 7.43 11.70
C GLY A 132 10.02 7.48 10.65
N GLU A 133 10.28 8.66 10.10
CA GLU A 133 11.38 8.87 9.17
C GLU A 133 12.68 9.21 9.91
N PHE A 134 13.76 8.52 9.55
CA PHE A 134 15.11 8.84 10.00
C PHE A 134 16.11 8.66 8.85
N TRP A 135 16.81 9.71 8.44
CA TRP A 135 17.86 9.66 7.40
C TRP A 135 17.41 8.96 6.09
N ASN A 136 16.31 9.40 5.48
CA ASN A 136 15.75 8.79 4.25
C ASN A 136 15.36 7.30 4.43
N GLN A 137 15.14 6.87 5.67
CA GLN A 137 14.65 5.54 6.02
C GLN A 137 13.36 5.68 6.82
N TRP A 138 12.30 5.05 6.34
CA TRP A 138 11.11 4.77 7.11
C TRP A 138 11.35 3.57 7.99
N LEU A 139 11.27 3.78 9.30
CA LEU A 139 11.11 2.71 10.26
C LEU A 139 9.63 2.60 10.58
N SER A 140 9.08 1.40 10.43
CA SER A 140 7.70 1.08 10.76
C SER A 140 7.64 -0.03 11.80
N PHE A 141 6.65 0.02 12.67
CA PHE A 141 6.39 -0.97 13.69
C PHE A 141 4.90 -1.29 13.76
N GLY A 142 4.53 -2.56 13.66
CA GLY A 142 3.16 -3.02 13.78
C GLY A 142 2.87 -4.21 12.88
N GLN A 143 1.58 -4.40 12.57
CA GLN A 143 1.11 -5.46 11.69
C GLN A 143 0.89 -4.89 10.28
N VAL A 144 1.96 -4.83 9.49
CA VAL A 144 1.90 -4.33 8.11
C VAL A 144 1.99 -5.51 7.14
N PRO A 145 0.96 -5.76 6.31
CA PRO A 145 1.03 -6.80 5.28
C PRO A 145 2.07 -6.43 4.22
N GLN A 146 2.77 -7.43 3.68
CA GLN A 146 3.81 -7.26 2.68
C GLN A 146 3.54 -8.14 1.47
N TRP A 147 3.91 -7.65 0.30
CA TRP A 147 3.86 -8.44 -0.93
C TRP A 147 5.13 -8.28 -1.73
N TRP A 148 5.88 -9.37 -1.88
CA TRP A 148 7.14 -9.39 -2.62
C TRP A 148 7.03 -10.27 -3.85
N GLY A 149 6.82 -9.64 -5.00
CA GLY A 149 6.83 -10.31 -6.29
C GLY A 149 5.85 -9.69 -7.28
N PRO A 150 6.04 -9.93 -8.59
CA PRO A 150 5.16 -9.42 -9.62
C PRO A 150 3.83 -10.19 -9.72
N GLY A 151 3.72 -11.36 -9.08
CA GLY A 151 2.53 -12.21 -9.15
C GLY A 151 1.27 -11.50 -8.66
N TYR A 152 0.12 -11.82 -9.29
CA TYR A 152 -1.20 -11.33 -8.90
C TYR A 152 -1.91 -12.29 -7.95
N GLU A 153 -1.73 -13.59 -8.15
CA GLU A 153 -2.38 -14.66 -7.38
C GLU A 153 -1.65 -14.98 -6.06
N GLY A 154 -0.35 -14.76 -6.02
CA GLY A 154 0.48 -15.10 -4.88
C GLY A 154 1.89 -14.59 -5.02
N SER A 155 2.56 -14.42 -3.89
CA SER A 155 4.01 -14.28 -3.83
C SER A 155 4.59 -15.57 -3.26
N LEU A 156 5.63 -16.13 -3.90
CA LEU A 156 6.28 -17.36 -3.46
C LEU A 156 7.15 -17.19 -2.20
N ILE A 157 7.44 -15.94 -1.79
CA ILE A 157 8.35 -15.65 -0.67
C ILE A 157 7.59 -15.03 0.51
N ARG A 158 6.85 -13.94 0.27
CA ARG A 158 6.05 -13.24 1.29
C ARG A 158 4.80 -12.59 0.68
N GLY A 159 3.68 -13.29 0.82
CA GLY A 159 2.37 -12.86 0.32
C GLY A 159 1.41 -12.44 1.43
N ASP A 160 0.17 -12.18 1.02
CA ASP A 160 -0.90 -11.63 1.87
C ASP A 160 -1.92 -12.69 2.34
N ALA A 161 -1.59 -13.97 2.17
CA ALA A 161 -2.49 -15.08 2.49
C ALA A 161 -2.54 -15.43 3.99
N MET A 162 -1.87 -14.64 4.84
CA MET A 162 -1.75 -14.88 6.27
C MET A 162 -1.97 -13.59 7.05
N ARG A 163 -2.44 -13.70 8.30
CA ARG A 163 -2.59 -12.53 9.18
C ARG A 163 -1.24 -11.81 9.30
N PRO A 164 -1.19 -10.48 9.15
CA PRO A 164 0.06 -9.74 9.25
C PRO A 164 0.68 -9.91 10.64
N MET A 165 1.98 -10.16 10.67
CA MET A 165 2.71 -10.37 11.93
C MET A 165 3.16 -9.04 12.51
N THR A 166 3.14 -8.92 13.84
CA THR A 166 3.70 -7.75 14.52
C THR A 166 5.22 -7.78 14.37
N GLY A 167 5.80 -6.75 13.77
CA GLY A 167 7.24 -6.65 13.59
C GLY A 167 7.72 -5.25 13.26
N PHE A 168 9.02 -5.15 13.02
CA PHE A 168 9.66 -3.94 12.50
C PHE A 168 9.90 -4.11 11.00
N LEU A 169 9.60 -3.07 10.22
CA LEU A 169 9.84 -3.02 8.79
C LEU A 169 10.56 -1.71 8.48
N MET A 170 11.67 -1.80 7.75
CA MET A 170 12.48 -0.66 7.36
C MET A 170 12.49 -0.53 5.83
N GLN A 171 12.20 0.66 5.32
CA GLN A 171 12.14 0.96 3.89
C GLN A 171 12.79 2.32 3.60
N ARG A 172 13.29 2.53 2.38
CA ARG A 172 13.81 3.84 1.98
C ARG A 172 12.66 4.80 1.66
N ALA A 173 12.74 6.06 2.07
CA ALA A 173 11.72 7.08 1.79
C ALA A 173 11.70 7.48 0.31
N GLU A 174 12.88 7.76 -0.25
CA GLU A 174 13.04 8.04 -1.67
C GLU A 174 13.86 6.95 -2.37
N GLN A 175 13.26 6.31 -3.36
CA GLN A 175 13.95 5.33 -4.21
C GLN A 175 14.77 5.99 -5.32
N ALA A 176 15.52 7.05 -4.97
CA ALA A 176 16.43 7.71 -5.89
C ALA A 176 17.65 6.83 -6.22
N ALA A 177 18.17 6.98 -7.44
CA ALA A 177 19.40 6.34 -7.86
C ALA A 177 20.57 6.80 -6.96
N PRO A 178 21.56 5.93 -6.68
CA PRO A 178 22.74 6.33 -5.92
C PRO A 178 23.47 7.49 -6.60
N GLU A 179 23.84 8.53 -5.84
CA GLU A 179 24.56 9.70 -6.39
C GLU A 179 25.96 9.35 -6.90
N THR A 180 26.55 8.30 -6.34
CA THR A 180 27.90 7.81 -6.62
C THR A 180 28.05 7.38 -8.08
N TRP A 181 28.98 8.03 -8.80
CA TRP A 181 29.13 7.90 -10.26
C TRP A 181 29.23 6.45 -10.79
N TRP A 182 29.86 5.55 -10.04
CA TRP A 182 30.03 4.14 -10.42
C TRP A 182 28.89 3.22 -9.98
N LEU A 183 27.89 3.71 -9.22
CA LEU A 183 26.67 2.98 -8.81
C LEU A 183 25.41 3.48 -9.52
N ARG A 184 25.53 4.48 -10.40
CA ARG A 184 24.39 5.07 -11.12
C ARG A 184 23.65 4.07 -12.00
N TRP A 185 24.30 2.99 -12.41
CA TRP A 185 23.70 1.92 -13.21
C TRP A 185 22.71 1.03 -12.44
N VAL A 186 22.70 1.09 -11.10
CA VAL A 186 21.80 0.28 -10.25
C VAL A 186 20.39 0.87 -10.18
N GLY A 187 20.24 2.17 -10.40
CA GLY A 187 18.94 2.85 -10.39
C GLY A 187 18.35 2.99 -11.80
N HIS A 188 17.02 2.93 -11.92
CA HIS A 188 16.34 3.45 -13.10
C HIS A 188 16.63 4.96 -13.17
N ALA A 189 17.41 5.40 -14.15
CA ALA A 189 17.77 6.79 -14.32
C ALA A 189 16.53 7.63 -14.69
N VAL A 190 15.87 8.20 -13.69
CA VAL A 190 15.03 9.40 -13.88
C VAL A 190 15.89 10.57 -13.43
N PRO A 191 16.29 11.49 -14.33
CA PRO A 191 17.08 12.65 -13.95
C PRO A 191 16.36 13.46 -12.87
N ASP A 192 17.08 13.69 -11.77
CA ASP A 192 16.67 14.57 -10.68
C ASP A 192 16.67 16.02 -11.18
N LEU A 193 15.49 16.59 -11.35
CA LEU A 193 15.30 18.03 -11.35
C LEU A 193 14.78 18.40 -9.96
N ARG A 194 15.72 18.64 -9.06
CA ARG A 194 15.55 19.22 -7.73
C ARG A 194 14.55 20.38 -7.81
N GLN A 195 13.31 20.16 -7.36
CA GLN A 195 12.43 21.26 -6.97
C GLN A 195 12.72 21.57 -5.49
N PRO A 196 13.19 22.77 -5.15
CA PRO A 196 13.24 23.20 -3.77
C PRO A 196 11.81 23.51 -3.31
N ASN A 197 11.50 23.07 -2.10
CA ASN A 197 10.24 23.23 -1.35
C ASN A 197 9.13 22.19 -1.58
N GLU A 198 8.73 21.62 -0.44
CA GLU A 198 7.48 20.91 -0.14
C GLU A 198 7.32 19.50 -0.70
N SER A 199 8.07 18.56 -0.14
CA SER A 199 7.65 17.16 -0.13
C SER A 199 7.86 16.54 1.25
N VAL A 200 6.83 16.65 2.08
CA VAL A 200 6.59 15.79 3.23
C VAL A 200 6.68 14.33 2.76
N HIS A 201 7.70 13.60 3.19
CA HIS A 201 7.83 12.17 2.89
C HIS A 201 6.86 11.39 3.79
N ARG A 202 6.20 10.33 3.31
CA ARG A 202 5.30 9.50 4.13
C ARG A 202 5.55 8.02 3.97
N CYS A 203 5.30 7.31 5.06
CA CYS A 203 5.36 5.85 5.12
C CYS A 203 4.16 5.20 4.44
N ALA A 204 4.26 3.89 4.23
CA ALA A 204 3.25 3.08 3.61
C ALA A 204 2.46 2.28 4.67
N THR A 205 1.68 2.98 5.50
CA THR A 205 1.02 2.39 6.70
C THR A 205 -0.45 2.01 6.50
N TYR A 206 -1.09 2.49 5.42
CA TYR A 206 -2.54 2.44 5.18
C TYR A 206 -3.01 1.60 4.01
#